data_AF-A0A8J6YAV0-F1
#
_entry.id   AF-A0A8J6YAV0-F1
#
_cell.length_a   1.000
_cell.length_b   1.000
_cell.length_c   1.000
_cell.angle_alpha   90.00
_cell.angle_beta   90.00
_cell.angle_gamma   90.00
#
_symmetry.space_group_name_H-M   'P 1'
#
loop_
_entity.id
_entity.type
_entity.pdbx_description
1 polymer ?
#
loop_
_entity_poly.entity_id
_entity_poly.type
_entity_poly.pdbx_seq_one_letter_code
_entity_poly.pdbx_strand_id
1 'polypeptide(L)'
;GDLGLAMYVIETGEVEIRKKLAGEDRVLATLSKGDFFGEMCMLEEEAPLSAAAYAIDDVAAVMIDQSAFTFILKHNPEIAIRMMRKLVMRLHHTTNLLEEAVGHKVDIEESDIKGEPAAPPDPNARLAEVESGIIFPLADSRETTIGRVDPVTGIKPDIDLTPVDGKRSISRRHAKIRREEDGSFSVIEDVGTMNGTFVNGVRLVAGRGAPVAAGDTVVFGTIQCRFEIDGD
;
A
#
# COMPACT_ATOMS: atom_id res chain seq x y z
N GLY A 1 32.90 5.65 14.38
CA GLY A 1 32.79 4.22 14.66
C GLY A 1 31.69 4.05 15.66
N ASP A 2 30.69 3.25 15.30
CA ASP A 2 29.97 2.36 16.20
C ASP A 2 29.24 1.35 15.29
N LEU A 3 29.31 0.07 15.59
CA LEU A 3 28.64 -1.00 14.84
C LEU A 3 27.14 -0.91 15.16
N GLY A 4 26.43 -0.04 14.43
CA GLY A 4 25.02 0.25 14.66
C GLY A 4 24.12 -0.87 14.16
N LEU A 5 23.76 -1.81 15.04
CA LEU A 5 22.74 -2.85 14.82
C LEU A 5 21.31 -2.29 14.96
N ALA A 6 21.08 -1.05 14.52
CA ALA A 6 19.80 -0.37 14.66
C ALA A 6 19.44 0.35 13.37
N MET A 7 18.15 0.33 13.06
CA MET A 7 17.59 1.10 11.97
C MET A 7 16.83 2.31 12.53
N TYR A 8 16.62 3.32 11.70
CA TYR A 8 15.98 4.57 12.10
C TYR A 8 14.82 4.87 11.17
N VAL A 9 13.65 5.22 11.70
CA VAL A 9 12.48 5.67 10.94
C VAL A 9 12.32 7.18 11.15
N ILE A 10 12.30 7.95 10.07
CA ILE A 10 12.22 9.42 10.14
C ILE A 10 10.78 9.83 10.46
N GLU A 11 10.59 10.60 11.53
CA GLU A 11 9.30 11.19 11.91
C GLU A 11 9.14 12.60 11.34
N THR A 12 10.23 13.38 11.31
CA THR A 12 10.32 14.73 10.72
C THR A 12 11.73 15.01 10.22
N GLY A 13 11.85 15.94 9.27
CA GLY A 13 13.12 16.36 8.66
C GLY A 13 13.53 15.51 7.46
N GLU A 14 14.71 15.81 6.92
CA GLU A 14 15.30 15.19 5.75
C GLU A 14 16.72 14.67 6.03
N VAL A 15 17.03 13.49 5.48
CA VAL A 15 18.32 12.80 5.65
C VAL A 15 18.86 12.39 4.28
N GLU A 16 20.10 12.77 4.00
CA GLU A 16 20.82 12.30 2.81
C GLU A 16 21.69 11.09 3.11
N ILE A 17 21.58 10.07 2.27
CA ILE A 17 22.48 8.92 2.25
C ILE A 17 23.58 9.20 1.24
N ARG A 18 24.82 9.30 1.71
CA ARG A 18 26.00 9.60 0.88
C ARG A 18 27.01 8.46 0.92
N LYS A 19 27.66 8.20 -0.21
CA LYS A 19 28.75 7.22 -0.32
C LYS A 19 29.91 7.82 -1.09
N LYS A 20 31.12 7.57 -0.61
CA LYS A 20 32.34 7.88 -1.35
C LYS A 20 32.49 6.93 -2.53
N LEU A 21 32.42 7.47 -3.73
CA LEU A 21 32.66 6.76 -4.99
C LEU A 21 33.77 7.50 -5.73
N ALA A 22 34.85 6.80 -6.08
CA ALA A 22 36.03 7.37 -6.74
C ALA A 22 36.64 8.60 -6.04
N GLY A 23 36.48 8.72 -4.72
CA GLY A 23 37.01 9.83 -3.92
C GLY A 23 36.07 11.02 -3.74
N GLU A 24 34.92 11.03 -4.42
CA GLU A 24 33.88 12.06 -4.29
C GLU A 24 32.69 11.56 -3.46
N ASP A 25 32.11 12.45 -2.64
CA ASP A 25 30.87 12.16 -1.94
C ASP A 25 29.69 12.28 -2.91
N ARG A 26 29.06 11.14 -3.24
CA ARG A 26 27.82 11.12 -4.01
C ARG A 26 26.62 10.92 -3.10
N VAL A 27 25.59 11.72 -3.31
CA VAL A 27 24.25 11.49 -2.74
C VAL A 27 23.63 10.31 -3.47
N LEU A 28 23.29 9.26 -2.73
CA LEU A 28 22.60 8.07 -3.24
C LEU A 28 21.09 8.20 -3.11
N ALA A 29 20.62 8.85 -2.04
CA ALA A 29 19.20 9.06 -1.79
C ALA A 29 18.98 10.22 -0.81
N THR A 30 17.83 10.88 -0.94
CA THR A 30 17.29 11.81 0.07
C THR A 30 16.04 11.17 0.67
N LEU A 31 16.02 11.07 1.99
CA LEU A 31 15.00 10.38 2.77
C LEU A 31 14.21 11.40 3.60
N SER A 32 12.92 11.18 3.74
CA SER A 32 11.99 12.09 4.43
C SER A 32 11.09 11.32 5.40
N LYS A 33 10.11 12.01 6.00
CA LYS A 33 9.14 11.42 6.92
C LYS A 33 8.58 10.07 6.43
N GLY A 34 8.71 9.05 7.24
CA GLY A 34 8.24 7.69 6.99
C GLY A 34 9.22 6.81 6.21
N ASP A 35 10.34 7.36 5.74
CA ASP A 35 11.48 6.58 5.26
C ASP A 35 12.32 6.08 6.44
N PHE A 36 13.12 5.05 6.19
CA PHE A 36 14.04 4.51 7.20
C PHE A 36 15.43 4.25 6.63
N PHE A 37 16.45 4.12 7.48
CA PHE A 37 17.81 3.77 7.04
C PHE A 37 18.53 2.97 8.11
N GLY A 38 19.65 2.32 7.74
CA GLY A 38 20.41 1.44 8.64
C GLY A 38 19.86 0.01 8.69
N GLU A 39 18.96 -0.35 7.77
CA GLU A 39 18.35 -1.68 7.69
C GLU A 39 19.35 -2.79 7.34
N MET A 40 20.38 -2.47 6.55
CA MET A 40 21.41 -3.42 6.15
C MET A 40 22.21 -3.93 7.35
N CYS A 41 22.55 -3.04 8.28
CA CYS A 41 23.28 -3.39 9.51
C CYS A 41 22.47 -4.29 10.46
N MET A 42 21.16 -4.41 10.26
CA MET A 42 20.27 -5.19 11.10
C MET A 42 20.00 -6.60 10.56
N LEU A 43 19.98 -6.75 9.24
CA LEU A 43 19.58 -7.98 8.54
C LEU A 43 20.75 -8.77 7.97
N GLU A 44 21.86 -8.10 7.64
CA GLU A 44 23.06 -8.75 7.14
C GLU A 44 24.06 -8.92 8.29
N GLU A 45 24.23 -10.17 8.75
CA GLU A 45 25.35 -10.53 9.62
C GLU A 45 26.65 -10.21 8.85
N GLU A 46 27.34 -9.14 9.27
CA GLU A 46 28.64 -8.66 8.74
C GLU A 46 28.64 -7.70 7.54
N ALA A 47 27.55 -6.96 7.28
CA ALA A 47 27.60 -5.90 6.29
C ALA A 47 28.43 -4.68 6.77
N PRO A 48 29.48 -4.25 6.04
CA PRO A 48 30.13 -2.97 6.33
C PRO A 48 29.12 -1.83 6.14
N LEU A 49 29.24 -0.77 6.95
CA LEU A 49 28.52 0.49 6.74
C LEU A 49 28.68 0.95 5.28
N SER A 50 27.65 0.71 4.48
CA SER A 50 27.72 0.79 3.01
C SER A 50 27.57 2.23 2.51
N ALA A 51 27.03 3.12 3.34
CA ALA A 51 26.85 4.55 3.13
C ALA A 51 26.68 5.28 4.47
N ALA A 52 26.90 6.60 4.49
CA ALA A 52 26.72 7.45 5.67
C ALA A 52 25.45 8.30 5.54
N ALA A 53 24.73 8.48 6.64
CA ALA A 53 23.53 9.30 6.72
C ALA A 53 23.86 10.69 7.29
N TYR A 54 23.36 11.75 6.65
CA TYR A 54 23.54 13.14 7.06
C TYR A 54 22.20 13.83 7.17
N ALA A 55 21.90 14.42 8.33
CA ALA A 55 20.74 15.28 8.48
C ALA A 55 20.94 16.55 7.64
N ILE A 56 19.93 16.92 6.86
CA ILE A 56 19.92 18.15 6.05
C ILE A 56 19.34 19.30 6.88
N ASP A 57 18.36 18.99 7.73
CA ASP A 57 17.68 19.90 8.65
C ASP A 57 17.51 19.25 10.06
N ASP A 58 16.63 19.82 10.89
CA ASP A 58 16.30 19.28 12.21
C ASP A 58 15.50 17.98 12.07
N VAL A 59 16.20 16.85 12.19
CA VAL A 59 15.63 15.51 12.03
C VAL A 59 15.22 14.91 13.38
N ALA A 60 13.99 14.41 13.45
CA ALA A 60 13.53 13.50 14.51
C ALA A 60 13.33 12.11 13.91
N ALA A 61 13.91 11.09 14.53
CA ALA A 61 13.79 9.72 14.08
C ALA A 61 13.60 8.74 15.25
N VAL A 62 12.80 7.70 15.03
CA VAL A 62 12.62 6.58 15.95
C VAL A 62 13.69 5.54 15.66
N MET A 63 14.51 5.22 16.65
CA MET A 63 15.48 4.13 16.58
C MET A 63 14.78 2.80 16.88
N ILE A 64 15.03 1.79 16.05
CA ILE A 64 14.53 0.42 16.20
C ILE A 64 15.73 -0.52 16.25
N ASP A 65 15.94 -1.17 17.39
CA ASP A 65 16.95 -2.19 17.58
C ASP A 65 16.46 -3.60 17.17
N GLN A 66 17.37 -4.59 17.18
CA GLN A 66 17.08 -5.97 16.79
C GLN A 66 15.92 -6.61 17.56
N SER A 67 15.81 -6.31 18.86
CA SER A 67 14.75 -6.85 19.71
C SER A 67 13.39 -6.22 19.41
N ALA A 68 13.36 -4.90 19.22
CA ALA A 68 12.17 -4.13 18.86
C ALA A 68 11.66 -4.53 17.48
N PHE A 69 12.55 -4.72 16.51
CA PHE A 69 12.17 -5.21 15.19
C PHE A 69 11.63 -6.64 15.23
N THR A 70 12.28 -7.56 15.95
CA THR A 70 11.76 -8.92 16.14
C THR A 70 10.38 -8.91 16.78
N PHE A 71 10.14 -8.02 17.74
CA PHE A 71 8.84 -7.82 18.36
C PHE A 71 7.80 -7.33 17.35
N ILE A 72 8.15 -6.34 16.52
CA ILE A 72 7.30 -5.83 15.44
C ILE A 72 6.95 -6.94 14.43
N LEU A 73 7.94 -7.74 14.01
CA LEU A 73 7.71 -8.84 13.08
C LEU A 73 6.71 -9.87 13.63
N LYS A 74 6.80 -10.19 14.93
CA LYS A 74 5.97 -11.23 15.56
C LYS A 74 4.57 -10.75 15.95
N HIS A 75 4.43 -9.50 16.38
CA HIS A 75 3.17 -9.01 16.97
C HIS A 75 2.46 -7.96 16.11
N ASN A 76 3.19 -7.28 15.20
CA ASN A 76 2.69 -6.18 14.38
C ASN A 76 3.06 -6.39 12.89
N PRO A 77 2.57 -7.46 12.23
CA PRO A 77 2.98 -7.86 10.88
C PRO A 77 2.72 -6.78 9.81
N GLU A 78 1.76 -5.88 10.04
CA GLU A 78 1.51 -4.77 9.11
C GLU A 78 2.67 -3.78 9.00
N ILE A 79 3.36 -3.50 10.12
CA ILE A 79 4.52 -2.61 10.12
C ILE A 79 5.66 -3.27 9.34
N ALA A 80 5.87 -4.58 9.54
CA ALA A 80 6.84 -5.37 8.78
C ALA A 80 6.56 -5.32 7.27
N ILE A 81 5.29 -5.49 6.87
CA ILE A 81 4.89 -5.40 5.46
C ILE A 81 5.16 -4.01 4.89
N ARG A 82 4.89 -2.93 5.64
CA ARG A 82 5.21 -1.56 5.20
C ARG A 82 6.71 -1.36 5.00
N MET A 83 7.54 -1.92 5.87
CA MET A 83 8.99 -1.86 5.76
C MET A 83 9.49 -2.64 4.53
N MET A 84 9.03 -3.88 4.35
CA MET A 84 9.37 -4.69 3.17
C MET A 84 9.01 -4.00 1.86
N ARG A 85 7.86 -3.32 1.78
CA ARG A 85 7.47 -2.57 0.58
C ARG A 85 8.41 -1.41 0.28
N LYS A 86 8.84 -0.65 1.29
CA LYS A 86 9.82 0.43 1.13
C LYS A 86 11.18 -0.10 0.66
N LEU A 87 11.60 -1.28 1.12
CA LEU A 87 12.79 -1.97 0.61
C LEU A 87 12.67 -2.33 -0.87
N VAL A 88 11.54 -2.92 -1.27
CA VAL A 88 11.26 -3.26 -2.68
C VAL A 88 11.27 -2.01 -3.56
N MET A 89 10.66 -0.92 -3.12
CA MET A 89 10.67 0.36 -3.88
C MET A 89 12.09 0.90 -4.09
N ARG A 90 12.94 0.84 -3.08
CA ARG A 90 14.34 1.26 -3.19
C ARG A 90 15.16 0.37 -4.11
N LEU A 91 14.90 -0.95 -4.08
CA LEU A 91 15.55 -1.90 -4.98
C LEU A 91 15.22 -1.56 -6.43
N HIS A 92 13.94 -1.41 -6.78
CA HIS A 92 13.53 -1.04 -8.14
C HIS A 92 14.11 0.31 -8.57
N HIS A 93 14.12 1.32 -7.70
CA HIS A 93 14.70 2.61 -8.03
C HIS A 93 16.21 2.51 -8.32
N THR A 94 16.94 1.71 -7.52
CA THR A 94 18.39 1.50 -7.73
C THR A 94 18.66 0.73 -9.03
N THR A 95 17.85 -0.29 -9.34
CA THR A 95 17.94 -1.05 -10.60
C THR A 95 17.66 -0.16 -11.81
N ASN A 96 16.61 0.66 -11.77
CA ASN A 96 16.27 1.56 -12.88
C ASN A 96 17.38 2.60 -13.14
N LEU A 97 17.98 3.15 -12.08
CA LEU A 97 19.13 4.07 -12.22
C LEU A 97 20.37 3.38 -12.83
N LEU A 98 20.57 2.08 -12.55
CA LEU A 98 21.63 1.29 -13.18
C LEU A 98 21.32 0.98 -14.65
N GLU A 99 20.07 0.68 -14.98
CA GLU A 99 19.62 0.43 -16.36
C GLU A 99 19.75 1.67 -17.25
N GLU A 100 19.37 2.85 -16.73
CA GLU A 100 19.58 4.14 -17.41
C GLU A 100 21.07 4.44 -17.63
N ALA A 101 21.93 4.09 -16.66
CA ALA A 101 23.37 4.32 -16.75
C ALA A 101 24.11 3.34 -17.68
N VAL A 102 23.58 2.13 -17.90
CA VAL A 102 24.24 1.05 -18.67
C VAL A 102 23.68 0.94 -20.11
N GLY A 103 22.60 1.65 -20.43
CA GLY A 103 22.05 1.71 -21.80
C GLY A 103 21.51 0.38 -22.34
N HIS A 104 21.33 -0.61 -21.46
CA HIS A 104 20.64 -1.86 -21.76
C HIS A 104 19.25 -1.78 -21.15
N LYS A 105 18.24 -1.59 -22.01
CA LYS A 105 16.87 -1.99 -21.67
C LYS A 105 16.88 -3.52 -21.55
N VAL A 106 17.00 -4.01 -20.33
CA VAL A 106 16.48 -5.34 -20.04
C VAL A 106 14.98 -5.16 -20.06
N ASP A 107 14.29 -5.84 -20.97
CA ASP A 107 12.84 -6.01 -20.88
C ASP A 107 12.56 -6.84 -19.62
N ILE A 108 12.65 -6.21 -18.46
CA ILE A 108 11.90 -6.66 -17.31
C ILE A 108 10.47 -6.42 -17.76
N GLU A 109 9.74 -7.50 -18.06
CA GLU A 109 8.29 -7.46 -18.14
C GLU A 109 7.82 -6.66 -16.93
N GLU A 110 7.40 -5.42 -17.16
CA GLU A 110 6.86 -4.53 -16.15
C GLU A 110 5.73 -5.32 -15.50
N SER A 111 5.99 -5.94 -14.34
CA SER A 111 4.96 -6.61 -13.59
C SER A 111 3.96 -5.52 -13.21
N ASP A 112 2.85 -5.45 -13.94
CA ASP A 112 1.62 -4.69 -13.77
C ASP A 112 1.50 -3.81 -12.50
N ILE A 113 2.34 -2.76 -12.39
CA ILE A 113 2.14 -1.63 -11.46
C ILE A 113 2.11 -0.32 -12.26
N LYS A 114 1.48 -0.35 -13.43
CA LYS A 114 0.69 0.78 -13.89
C LYS A 114 -0.74 0.42 -13.54
N GLY A 115 -1.31 1.08 -12.53
CA GLY A 115 -2.74 1.01 -12.32
C GLY A 115 -3.43 1.36 -13.64
N GLU A 116 -4.21 0.42 -14.18
CA GLU A 116 -5.04 0.70 -15.35
C GLU A 116 -5.86 1.98 -15.08
N PRO A 117 -6.11 2.81 -16.10
CA PRO A 117 -7.02 3.94 -15.94
C PRO A 117 -8.35 3.40 -15.40
N ALA A 118 -8.84 4.01 -14.31
CA ALA A 118 -10.11 3.64 -13.69
C ALA A 118 -11.19 3.55 -14.78
N ALA A 119 -11.83 2.39 -14.87
CA ALA A 119 -12.87 2.16 -15.87
C ALA A 119 -14.01 3.19 -15.70
N PRO A 120 -14.72 3.55 -16.78
CA PRO A 120 -15.84 4.49 -16.70
C PRO A 120 -16.88 3.99 -15.69
N PRO A 121 -17.61 4.90 -15.01
CA PRO A 121 -18.59 4.49 -14.00
C PRO A 121 -19.77 3.73 -14.62
N ASP A 122 -20.20 2.66 -13.99
CA ASP A 122 -21.44 1.94 -14.27
C ASP A 122 -22.63 2.87 -13.96
N PRO A 123 -23.53 3.12 -14.93
CA PRO A 123 -24.67 4.01 -14.71
C PRO A 123 -25.72 3.43 -13.75
N ASN A 124 -25.77 2.11 -13.56
CA ASN A 124 -26.84 1.43 -12.85
C ASN A 124 -26.41 0.92 -11.48
N ALA A 125 -25.14 0.56 -11.26
CA ALA A 125 -24.69 -0.05 -10.01
C ALA A 125 -23.80 0.89 -9.18
N ARG A 126 -24.05 0.98 -7.87
CA ARG A 126 -23.33 1.88 -6.96
C ARG A 126 -23.32 1.39 -5.51
N LEU A 127 -22.40 1.95 -4.73
CA LEU A 127 -22.38 1.88 -3.27
C LEU A 127 -22.77 3.24 -2.70
N ALA A 128 -23.82 3.28 -1.88
CA ALA A 128 -24.20 4.46 -1.12
C ALA A 128 -23.72 4.31 0.33
N GLU A 129 -22.77 5.14 0.76
CA GLU A 129 -22.28 5.12 2.14
C GLU A 129 -23.35 5.68 3.09
N VAL A 130 -23.58 4.99 4.20
CA VAL A 130 -24.79 5.16 5.03
C VAL A 130 -24.75 6.43 5.90
N GLU A 131 -23.59 6.85 6.40
CA GLU A 131 -23.47 7.99 7.32
C GLU A 131 -23.47 9.34 6.59
N SER A 132 -22.66 9.46 5.54
CA SER A 132 -22.47 10.68 4.75
C SER A 132 -23.42 10.78 3.55
N GLY A 133 -23.98 9.66 3.08
CA GLY A 133 -24.79 9.60 1.86
C GLY A 133 -23.97 9.73 0.57
N ILE A 134 -22.63 9.67 0.64
CA ILE A 134 -21.77 9.74 -0.54
C ILE A 134 -22.00 8.50 -1.40
N ILE A 135 -22.18 8.73 -2.71
CA ILE A 135 -22.41 7.69 -3.70
C ILE A 135 -21.11 7.40 -4.45
N PHE A 136 -20.75 6.13 -4.51
CA PHE A 136 -19.62 5.60 -5.25
C PHE A 136 -20.14 4.69 -6.37
N PRO A 137 -20.18 5.16 -7.64
CA PRO A 137 -20.57 4.30 -8.75
C PRO A 137 -19.55 3.16 -8.90
N LEU A 138 -20.03 1.97 -9.28
CA LEU A 138 -19.14 0.88 -9.68
C LEU A 138 -18.45 1.24 -11.00
N ALA A 139 -17.41 0.49 -11.35
CA ALA A 139 -16.83 0.55 -12.69
C ALA A 139 -17.68 -0.25 -13.68
N ASP A 140 -17.85 0.26 -14.90
CA ASP A 140 -18.43 -0.43 -16.07
C ASP A 140 -17.40 -1.43 -16.64
N SER A 141 -16.96 -2.33 -15.76
CA SER A 141 -16.01 -3.40 -16.01
C SER A 141 -16.46 -4.64 -15.24
N ARG A 142 -15.83 -5.79 -15.50
CA ARG A 142 -16.19 -7.04 -14.79
C ARG A 142 -15.84 -6.99 -13.30
N GLU A 143 -14.85 -6.19 -12.90
CA GLU A 143 -14.42 -6.06 -11.51
C GLU A 143 -14.23 -4.58 -11.14
N THR A 144 -14.89 -4.16 -10.06
CA THR A 144 -14.66 -2.87 -9.41
C THR A 144 -13.82 -3.09 -8.15
N THR A 145 -12.62 -2.54 -8.10
CA THR A 145 -11.74 -2.58 -6.94
C THR A 145 -12.11 -1.52 -5.91
N ILE A 146 -12.06 -1.88 -4.63
CA ILE A 146 -12.48 -1.04 -3.51
C ILE A 146 -11.34 -0.97 -2.51
N GLY A 147 -11.03 0.25 -2.07
CA GLY A 147 -9.99 0.43 -1.07
C GLY A 147 -9.71 1.88 -0.76
N ARG A 148 -8.45 2.13 -0.40
CA ARG A 148 -7.95 3.46 -0.04
C ARG A 148 -6.79 3.81 -0.95
N VAL A 149 -6.78 5.02 -1.50
CA VAL A 149 -5.65 5.51 -2.30
C VAL A 149 -4.35 5.45 -1.49
N ASP A 150 -3.31 4.93 -2.14
CA ASP A 150 -1.94 5.00 -1.64
C ASP A 150 -1.07 5.77 -2.63
N PRO A 151 -0.79 7.06 -2.36
CA PRO A 151 0.05 7.87 -3.23
C PRO A 151 1.50 7.38 -3.25
N VAL A 152 1.92 6.53 -2.31
CA VAL A 152 3.29 6.00 -2.22
C VAL A 152 3.49 4.81 -3.16
N THR A 153 2.49 3.93 -3.28
CA THR A 153 2.58 2.74 -4.15
C THR A 153 1.89 2.93 -5.50
N GLY A 154 1.27 4.09 -5.74
CA GLY A 154 0.46 4.35 -6.94
C GLY A 154 -0.81 3.51 -7.03
N ILE A 155 -1.21 2.85 -5.92
CA ILE A 155 -2.44 2.04 -5.91
C ILE A 155 -3.61 3.00 -5.84
N LYS A 156 -4.43 2.97 -6.89
CA LYS A 156 -5.69 3.70 -7.00
C LYS A 156 -6.81 2.69 -7.26
N PRO A 157 -7.67 2.39 -6.27
CA PRO A 157 -8.84 1.57 -6.51
C PRO A 157 -9.85 2.32 -7.40
N ASP A 158 -10.75 1.58 -8.03
CA ASP A 158 -11.87 2.17 -8.79
C ASP A 158 -12.78 2.98 -7.86
N ILE A 159 -13.09 2.42 -6.69
CA ILE A 159 -13.78 3.10 -5.60
C ILE A 159 -12.80 3.41 -4.46
N ASP A 160 -12.52 4.71 -4.30
CA ASP A 160 -11.71 5.24 -3.19
C ASP A 160 -12.60 5.65 -2.00
N LEU A 161 -12.52 4.88 -0.91
CA LEU A 161 -13.22 5.15 0.34
C LEU A 161 -12.46 6.10 1.28
N THR A 162 -11.28 6.62 0.87
CA THR A 162 -10.52 7.61 1.67
C THR A 162 -11.38 8.77 2.20
N PRO A 163 -12.34 9.35 1.44
CA PRO A 163 -13.14 10.48 1.91
C PRO A 163 -14.03 10.18 3.13
N VAL A 164 -14.45 8.92 3.29
CA VAL A 164 -15.36 8.47 4.36
C VAL A 164 -14.64 7.66 5.45
N ASP A 165 -13.39 7.25 5.20
CA ASP A 165 -12.60 6.43 6.12
C ASP A 165 -11.71 7.25 7.08
N GLY A 166 -12.33 8.09 7.90
CA GLY A 166 -11.62 8.95 8.88
C GLY A 166 -10.77 8.17 9.89
N LYS A 167 -11.14 6.91 10.17
CA LYS A 167 -10.41 6.01 11.09
C LYS A 167 -9.31 5.18 10.41
N ARG A 168 -9.12 5.32 9.09
CA ARG A 168 -8.17 4.53 8.30
C ARG A 168 -8.37 3.01 8.47
N SER A 169 -9.62 2.57 8.53
CA SER A 169 -10.02 1.17 8.65
C SER A 169 -9.92 0.40 7.32
N ILE A 170 -9.77 1.10 6.20
CA ILE A 170 -9.75 0.52 4.86
C ILE A 170 -8.30 0.21 4.41
N SER A 171 -8.03 -1.07 4.14
CA SER A 171 -6.85 -1.53 3.40
C SER A 171 -6.81 -0.95 1.98
N ARG A 172 -5.60 -0.77 1.42
CA ARG A 172 -5.40 -0.18 0.09
C ARG A 172 -6.08 -0.95 -1.03
N ARG A 173 -5.97 -2.28 -0.96
CA ARG A 173 -6.79 -3.24 -1.69
C ARG A 173 -7.59 -3.96 -0.62
N HIS A 174 -8.87 -3.63 -0.50
CA HIS A 174 -9.71 -4.14 0.57
C HIS A 174 -10.63 -5.23 0.06
N ALA A 175 -11.31 -4.95 -1.04
CA ALA A 175 -12.24 -5.86 -1.64
C ALA A 175 -12.39 -5.51 -3.12
N LYS A 176 -13.16 -6.34 -3.81
CA LYS A 176 -13.68 -6.05 -5.13
C LYS A 176 -15.15 -6.46 -5.19
N ILE A 177 -15.92 -5.75 -6.00
CA ILE A 177 -17.22 -6.24 -6.47
C ILE A 177 -17.02 -6.76 -7.88
N ARG A 178 -17.44 -7.99 -8.12
CA ARG A 178 -17.39 -8.63 -9.43
C ARG A 178 -18.80 -8.77 -9.97
N ARG A 179 -18.96 -8.43 -11.25
CA ARG A 179 -20.15 -8.79 -12.03
C ARG A 179 -19.94 -10.18 -12.64
N GLU A 180 -20.84 -11.10 -12.32
CA GLU A 180 -20.85 -12.45 -12.85
C GLU A 180 -21.49 -12.50 -14.25
N GLU A 181 -21.33 -13.62 -14.96
CA GLU A 181 -21.79 -13.76 -16.35
C GLU A 181 -23.32 -13.74 -16.49
N ASP A 182 -24.03 -14.12 -15.42
CA ASP A 182 -25.50 -14.03 -15.33
C ASP A 182 -26.00 -12.62 -14.96
N GLY A 183 -25.09 -11.66 -14.79
CA GLY A 183 -25.39 -10.28 -14.40
C GLY A 183 -25.56 -10.07 -12.90
N SER A 184 -25.47 -11.12 -12.07
CA SER A 184 -25.43 -10.99 -10.62
C SER A 184 -24.10 -10.40 -10.15
N PHE A 185 -24.07 -9.95 -8.89
CA PHE A 185 -22.87 -9.37 -8.29
C PHE A 185 -22.38 -10.19 -7.11
N SER A 186 -21.07 -10.24 -6.94
CA SER A 186 -20.42 -10.84 -5.77
C SER A 186 -19.39 -9.88 -5.16
N VAL A 187 -19.31 -9.86 -3.84
CA VAL A 187 -18.27 -9.14 -3.07
C VAL A 187 -17.19 -10.15 -2.70
N ILE A 188 -15.93 -9.80 -2.94
CA ILE A 188 -14.77 -10.63 -2.62
C ILE A 188 -13.79 -9.80 -1.80
N GLU A 189 -13.47 -10.25 -0.59
CA GLU A 189 -12.42 -9.65 0.23
C GLU A 189 -11.03 -10.00 -0.35
N ASP A 190 -10.16 -9.00 -0.48
CA ASP A 190 -8.77 -9.23 -0.94
C ASP A 190 -7.94 -9.86 0.18
N VAL A 191 -6.98 -10.71 -0.20
CA VAL A 191 -6.13 -11.43 0.75
C VAL A 191 -5.25 -10.45 1.50
N GLY A 192 -5.24 -10.56 2.83
CA GLY A 192 -4.46 -9.67 3.70
C GLY A 192 -5.17 -8.37 4.08
N THR A 193 -6.48 -8.27 3.82
CA THR A 193 -7.33 -7.21 4.39
C THR A 193 -7.37 -7.31 5.91
N MET A 194 -7.17 -6.19 6.61
CA MET A 194 -7.00 -6.20 8.07
C MET A 194 -8.32 -6.29 8.82
N ASN A 195 -9.25 -5.37 8.50
CA ASN A 195 -10.50 -5.20 9.25
C ASN A 195 -11.67 -6.02 8.69
N GLY A 196 -11.47 -6.63 7.52
CA GLY A 196 -12.39 -7.53 6.86
C GLY A 196 -13.56 -6.84 6.16
N THR A 197 -14.25 -7.63 5.34
CA THR A 197 -15.46 -7.27 4.61
C THR A 197 -16.64 -8.09 5.10
N PHE A 198 -17.83 -7.49 5.14
CA PHE A 198 -19.05 -8.15 5.58
C PHE A 198 -20.18 -7.88 4.60
N VAL A 199 -21.03 -8.87 4.36
CA VAL A 199 -22.30 -8.71 3.64
C VAL A 199 -23.42 -9.11 4.58
N ASN A 200 -24.37 -8.20 4.80
CA ASN A 200 -25.50 -8.38 5.72
C ASN A 200 -25.08 -8.86 7.13
N GLY A 201 -23.97 -8.31 7.63
CA GLY A 201 -23.39 -8.65 8.95
C GLY A 201 -22.58 -9.95 8.98
N VAL A 202 -22.52 -10.71 7.89
CA VAL A 202 -21.72 -11.95 7.79
C VAL A 202 -20.34 -11.61 7.23
N ARG A 203 -19.28 -11.96 7.99
CA ARG A 203 -17.90 -11.77 7.55
C ARG A 203 -17.57 -12.68 6.37
N LEU A 204 -16.93 -12.12 5.36
CA LEU A 204 -16.50 -12.88 4.18
C LEU A 204 -15.25 -13.72 4.47
N VAL A 205 -15.05 -14.75 3.66
CA VAL A 205 -13.80 -15.50 3.62
C VAL A 205 -12.94 -14.90 2.51
N ALA A 206 -11.74 -14.44 2.84
CA ALA A 206 -10.81 -13.84 1.89
C ALA A 206 -10.64 -14.68 0.61
N GLY A 207 -10.74 -14.03 -0.54
CA GLY A 207 -10.64 -14.66 -1.86
C GLY A 207 -11.88 -15.43 -2.34
N ARG A 208 -12.90 -15.62 -1.48
CA ARG A 208 -14.16 -16.26 -1.87
C ARG A 208 -15.27 -15.22 -2.07
N GLY A 209 -15.91 -15.27 -3.23
CA GLY A 209 -17.06 -14.40 -3.53
C GLY A 209 -18.28 -14.75 -2.72
N ALA A 210 -18.92 -13.73 -2.15
CA ALA A 210 -20.23 -13.81 -1.55
C ALA A 210 -21.23 -13.00 -2.40
N PRO A 211 -22.42 -13.56 -2.69
CA PRO A 211 -23.41 -12.85 -3.49
C PRO A 211 -23.87 -11.57 -2.78
N VAL A 212 -24.16 -10.54 -3.57
CA VAL A 212 -24.76 -9.28 -3.11
C VAL A 212 -25.89 -8.87 -4.05
N ALA A 213 -27.02 -8.45 -3.48
CA ALA A 213 -28.21 -8.00 -4.19
C ALA A 213 -28.56 -6.55 -3.85
N ALA A 214 -29.38 -5.91 -4.68
CA ALA A 214 -29.83 -4.54 -4.43
C ALA A 214 -30.49 -4.43 -3.04
N GLY A 215 -30.12 -3.37 -2.31
CA GLY A 215 -30.57 -3.12 -0.94
C GLY A 215 -29.70 -3.75 0.15
N ASP A 216 -28.82 -4.71 -0.19
CA ASP A 216 -27.92 -5.34 0.77
C ASP A 216 -26.95 -4.34 1.40
N THR A 217 -26.57 -4.64 2.63
CA THR A 217 -25.56 -3.87 3.35
C THR A 217 -24.20 -4.55 3.18
N VAL A 218 -23.23 -3.80 2.68
CA VAL A 218 -21.84 -4.22 2.56
C VAL A 218 -20.98 -3.35 3.45
N VAL A 219 -20.18 -3.96 4.32
CA VAL A 219 -19.25 -3.25 5.22
C VAL A 219 -17.82 -3.55 4.79
N PHE A 220 -17.03 -2.51 4.56
CA PHE A 220 -15.59 -2.59 4.35
C PHE A 220 -14.91 -1.98 5.57
N GLY A 221 -14.19 -2.76 6.37
CA GLY A 221 -13.64 -2.31 7.63
C GLY A 221 -14.71 -1.73 8.57
N THR A 222 -14.73 -0.41 8.74
CA THR A 222 -15.78 0.28 9.53
C THR A 222 -16.79 1.06 8.68
N ILE A 223 -16.63 1.03 7.35
CA ILE A 223 -17.45 1.80 6.42
C ILE A 223 -18.61 0.96 5.94
N GLN A 224 -19.82 1.42 6.21
CA GLN A 224 -21.05 0.73 5.84
C GLN A 224 -21.64 1.37 4.58
N CYS A 225 -21.82 0.56 3.54
CA CYS A 225 -22.45 0.96 2.30
C CYS A 225 -23.71 0.12 2.05
N ARG A 226 -24.69 0.72 1.38
CA ARG A 226 -25.78 0.00 0.73
C ARG A 226 -25.41 -0.25 -0.73
N PHE A 227 -25.58 -1.48 -1.20
CA PHE A 227 -25.46 -1.79 -2.62
C PHE A 227 -26.77 -1.44 -3.32
N GLU A 228 -26.69 -0.66 -4.39
CA GLU A 228 -27.85 -0.19 -5.14
C GLU A 228 -27.69 -0.50 -6.62
N ILE A 229 -28.79 -0.90 -7.25
CA ILE A 229 -28.92 -1.08 -8.69
C ILE A 229 -30.15 -0.30 -9.15
N ASP A 230 -30.03 0.47 -10.25
CA ASP A 230 -31.20 1.05 -10.93
C ASP A 230 -32.01 -0.05 -11.62
N GLY A 231 -33.29 -0.17 -11.26
CA GLY A 231 -34.23 -1.06 -11.96
C GLY A 231 -35.08 -2.00 -11.11
N ASP A 232 -34.99 -1.96 -9.77
CA ASP A 232 -35.92 -2.66 -8.86
C ASP A 232 -37.03 -1.75 -8.31
#